data_AF-L5JTQ1-F1
#
_entry.id   AF-L5JTQ1-F1
#
_cell.length_a   1.000
_cell.length_b   1.000
_cell.length_c   1.000
_cell.angle_alpha   90.00
_cell.angle_beta   90.00
_cell.angle_gamma   90.00
#
_symmetry.space_group_name_H-M   'P 1'
#
loop_
_entity.id
_entity.type
_entity.pdbx_description
1 polymer ?
#
loop_
_entity_poly.entity_id
_entity_poly.type
_entity_poly.pdbx_seq_one_letter_code
_entity_poly.pdbx_strand_id
1 'polypeptide(L)'
;MLPIRWMPPESILYRKFTTESDVWSFGVLLWEIFAYGKQPWYQLSNAEAIECITQGRELERPRACPPEVYAIMRGCWQREPQQRHSIKDVQARLQALAQAPPVYLDILG
;
A
#
# COMPACT_ATOMS: atom_id res chain seq x y z
N MET A 1 14.38 -7.95 13.50
CA MET A 1 13.66 -6.67 13.65
C MET A 1 12.38 -6.73 12.81
N LEU A 2 11.25 -6.26 13.36
CA LEU A 2 10.02 -5.85 12.67
C LEU A 2 10.15 -5.02 11.37
N PRO A 3 9.68 -5.39 10.15
CA PRO A 3 9.55 -4.42 9.06
C PRO A 3 8.31 -3.52 9.26
N ILE A 4 8.27 -2.75 10.35
CA ILE A 4 7.08 -2.04 10.85
C ILE A 4 6.37 -1.14 9.83
N ARG A 5 7.09 -0.59 8.85
CA ARG A 5 6.53 0.32 7.83
C ARG A 5 5.73 -0.39 6.74
N TRP A 6 5.87 -1.72 6.64
CA TRP A 6 5.11 -2.59 5.74
C TRP A 6 3.97 -3.30 6.45
N MET A 7 3.93 -3.24 7.78
CA MET A 7 2.99 -4.05 8.56
C MET A 7 1.65 -3.34 8.70
N PRO A 8 0.53 -4.08 8.65
CA PRO A 8 -0.79 -3.54 8.97
C PRO A 8 -0.99 -3.34 10.48
N PRO A 9 -2.04 -2.62 10.90
CA PRO A 9 -2.31 -2.34 12.31
C PRO A 9 -2.41 -3.59 13.19
N GLU A 10 -3.06 -4.67 12.73
CA GLU A 10 -3.22 -5.90 13.52
C GLU A 10 -1.91 -6.65 13.74
N SER A 11 -0.97 -6.56 12.80
CA SER A 11 0.36 -7.15 12.96
C SER A 11 1.22 -6.33 13.93
N ILE A 12 1.09 -5.00 13.91
CA ILE A 12 1.80 -4.11 14.83
C ILE A 12 1.26 -4.26 16.27
N LEU A 13 -0.06 -4.21 16.45
CA LEU A 13 -0.70 -4.14 17.77
C LEU A 13 -0.85 -5.52 18.41
N TYR A 14 -1.20 -6.53 17.62
CA TYR A 14 -1.64 -7.83 18.13
C TYR A 14 -0.80 -9.01 17.63
N ARG A 15 0.27 -8.74 16.87
CA ARG A 15 1.13 -9.77 16.25
C ARG A 15 0.34 -10.81 15.45
N LYS A 16 -0.76 -10.38 14.82
CA LYS A 16 -1.55 -11.23 13.91
C LYS A 16 -0.96 -11.15 12.50
N PHE A 17 -0.64 -12.31 11.93
CA PHE A 17 -0.09 -12.44 10.59
C PHE A 17 -0.94 -13.43 9.82
N THR A 18 -1.50 -12.97 8.71
CA THR A 18 -2.42 -13.71 7.85
C THR A 18 -2.16 -13.35 6.39
N THR A 19 -2.81 -14.05 5.46
CA THR A 19 -2.78 -13.69 4.04
C THR A 19 -3.23 -12.25 3.80
N GLU A 20 -4.19 -11.74 4.57
CA GLU A 20 -4.65 -10.35 4.48
C GLU A 20 -3.58 -9.35 4.95
N SER A 21 -2.70 -9.75 5.89
CA SER A 21 -1.56 -8.91 6.27
C SER A 21 -0.48 -8.86 5.19
N ASP A 22 -0.33 -9.93 4.41
CA ASP A 22 0.54 -9.94 3.23
C ASP A 22 -0.04 -9.05 2.12
N VAL A 23 -1.36 -9.03 1.94
CA VAL A 23 -2.05 -8.11 1.00
C VAL A 23 -1.75 -6.65 1.35
N TRP A 24 -1.80 -6.28 2.63
CA TRP A 24 -1.41 -4.93 3.07
C TRP A 24 0.04 -4.62 2.67
N SER A 25 0.96 -5.55 2.99
CA SER A 25 2.38 -5.42 2.67
C SER A 25 2.62 -5.28 1.16
N PHE A 26 1.84 -5.99 0.35
CA PHE A 26 1.85 -5.86 -1.11
C PHE A 26 1.39 -4.47 -1.56
N GLY A 27 0.39 -3.87 -0.90
CA GLY A 27 0.00 -2.48 -1.15
C GLY A 27 1.16 -1.51 -0.90
N VAL A 28 1.92 -1.71 0.18
CA VAL A 28 3.13 -0.92 0.47
C VAL A 28 4.22 -1.15 -0.59
N LEU A 29 4.44 -2.40 -1.01
CA LEU A 29 5.36 -2.71 -2.10
C LEU A 29 4.98 -2.02 -3.42
N LEU A 30 3.68 -2.00 -3.75
CA LEU A 30 3.19 -1.32 -4.94
C LEU A 30 3.48 0.18 -4.84
N TRP A 31 3.30 0.78 -3.66
CA TRP A 31 3.67 2.17 -3.41
C TRP A 31 5.18 2.40 -3.65
N GLU A 32 6.05 1.51 -3.17
CA GLU A 32 7.50 1.62 -3.39
C GLU A 32 7.88 1.56 -4.86
N ILE A 33 7.25 0.67 -5.64
CA ILE A 33 7.47 0.55 -7.09
C ILE A 33 7.21 1.90 -7.76
N PHE A 34 6.07 2.54 -7.48
CA PHE A 34 5.72 3.84 -8.05
C PHE A 34 6.44 5.03 -7.40
N ALA A 35 7.05 4.84 -6.23
CA ALA A 35 7.91 5.80 -5.58
C ALA A 35 9.41 5.59 -5.90
N TYR A 36 9.73 4.73 -6.87
CA TYR A 36 11.10 4.39 -7.28
C TYR A 36 12.01 3.95 -6.11
N GLY A 37 11.47 3.10 -5.23
CA GLY A 37 12.21 2.54 -4.09
C GLY A 37 12.38 3.47 -2.89
N LYS A 38 11.62 4.57 -2.83
CA LYS A 38 11.58 5.44 -1.65
C LYS A 38 11.12 4.65 -0.43
N GLN A 39 11.68 4.95 0.74
CA GLN A 39 11.22 4.34 1.99
C GLN A 39 9.76 4.76 2.30
N PRO A 40 8.86 3.82 2.63
CA PRO A 40 7.53 4.16 3.13
C PRO A 40 7.64 5.00 4.41
N TRP A 41 6.85 6.08 4.49
CA TRP A 41 6.88 7.00 5.62
C TRP A 41 8.25 7.65 5.87
N TYR A 42 9.08 7.85 4.83
CA TYR A 42 10.48 8.34 4.95
C TYR A 42 10.67 9.65 5.76
N GLN A 43 9.62 10.47 5.93
CA GLN A 43 9.67 11.70 6.71
C GLN A 43 9.50 11.47 8.22
N LEU A 44 9.12 10.25 8.61
CA LEU A 44 8.73 9.89 9.98
C LEU A 44 9.76 8.97 10.61
N SER A 45 9.94 9.07 11.92
CA SER A 45 10.58 8.05 12.75
C SER A 45 9.75 6.76 12.78
N ASN A 46 10.31 5.67 13.31
CA ASN A 46 9.56 4.42 13.44
C ASN A 46 8.36 4.54 14.41
N ALA A 47 8.48 5.35 15.47
CA ALA A 47 7.40 5.57 16.42
C ALA A 47 6.24 6.34 15.77
N GLU A 48 6.54 7.42 15.05
CA GLU A 48 5.56 8.20 14.30
C GLU A 48 4.90 7.36 13.19
N ALA A 49 5.66 6.53 12.48
CA ALA A 49 5.10 5.63 11.47
C ALA A 49 4.11 4.62 12.08
N ILE A 50 4.42 4.05 13.24
CA ILE A 50 3.51 3.18 14.00
C ILE A 50 2.22 3.91 14.37
N GLU A 51 2.33 5.14 14.89
CA GLU A 51 1.17 5.95 15.24
C GLU A 51 0.28 6.21 14.02
N CYS A 52 0.88 6.60 12.90
CA CYS A 52 0.16 6.85 11.65
C CYS A 52 -0.61 5.61 11.18
N ILE A 53 0.06 4.47 11.10
CA ILE A 53 -0.54 3.21 10.64
C ILE A 53 -1.69 2.80 11.56
N THR A 54 -1.47 2.85 12.89
CA THR A 54 -2.49 2.41 13.86
C THR A 54 -3.70 3.35 13.94
N GLN A 55 -3.52 4.64 13.65
CA GLN A 55 -4.60 5.63 13.49
C GLN A 55 -5.31 5.57 12.13
N GLY A 56 -4.86 4.73 11.20
CA GLY A 56 -5.49 4.57 9.89
C GLY A 56 -5.09 5.65 8.88
N ARG A 57 -3.97 6.35 9.11
CA ARG A 57 -3.35 7.15 8.05
C ARG A 57 -2.72 6.22 7.02
N GLU A 58 -2.75 6.65 5.78
CA GLU A 58 -2.21 5.90 4.65
C GLU A 58 -1.11 6.68 3.94
N LEU A 59 -0.31 5.98 3.13
CA LEU A 59 0.69 6.62 2.28
C LEU A 59 0.02 7.45 1.18
N GLU A 60 0.57 8.63 0.93
CA GLU A 60 0.11 9.50 -0.15
C GLU A 60 0.40 8.87 -1.52
N ARG A 61 -0.46 9.13 -2.51
CA ARG A 61 -0.25 8.68 -3.88
C ARG A 61 1.07 9.24 -4.45
N PRO A 62 2.02 8.39 -4.89
CA PRO A 62 3.21 8.88 -5.60
C PRO A 62 2.82 9.64 -6.85
N ARG A 63 3.63 10.63 -7.25
CA ARG A 63 3.36 11.44 -8.46
C ARG A 63 3.18 10.55 -9.69
N ALA A 64 4.15 9.67 -9.97
CA ALA A 64 4.12 8.74 -11.09
C ALA A 64 3.06 7.63 -11.01
N CYS A 65 2.22 7.58 -9.97
CA CYS A 65 1.24 6.52 -9.75
C CYS A 65 -0.14 6.88 -10.35
N PRO A 66 -0.62 6.17 -11.38
CA PRO A 66 -1.97 6.39 -11.90
C PRO A 66 -3.05 6.18 -10.82
N PRO A 67 -4.16 6.94 -10.85
CA PRO A 67 -5.25 6.80 -9.87
C PRO A 67 -5.79 5.38 -9.73
N GLU A 68 -5.84 4.61 -10.83
CA GLU A 68 -6.31 3.23 -10.88
C GLU A 68 -5.41 2.31 -10.04
N VAL A 69 -4.10 2.52 -10.10
CA VAL A 69 -3.13 1.76 -9.30
C VAL A 69 -3.23 2.17 -7.83
N TYR A 70 -3.39 3.46 -7.54
CA TYR A 70 -3.59 3.92 -6.17
C TYR A 70 -4.89 3.36 -5.56
N ALA A 71 -5.97 3.24 -6.34
CA ALA A 71 -7.20 2.59 -5.88
C ALA A 71 -6.99 1.13 -5.48
N ILE A 72 -6.08 0.41 -6.14
CA ILE A 72 -5.67 -0.93 -5.73
C ILE A 72 -4.96 -0.88 -4.37
N MET A 73 -4.00 0.03 -4.18
CA MET A 73 -3.31 0.23 -2.90
C MET A 73 -4.29 0.53 -1.75
N ARG A 74 -5.23 1.45 -1.98
CA ARG A 74 -6.32 1.78 -1.03
C ARG A 74 -7.17 0.56 -0.65
N GLY A 75 -7.39 -0.36 -1.59
CA GLY A 75 -8.07 -1.62 -1.34
C GLY A 75 -7.23 -2.60 -0.53
N CYS A 76 -5.90 -2.57 -0.66
CA CYS A 76 -5.00 -3.35 0.19
C CYS A 76 -4.91 -2.79 1.63
N TRP A 77 -5.12 -1.49 1.80
CA TRP A 77 -4.99 -0.79 3.08
C TRP A 77 -6.31 -0.61 3.85
N GLN A 78 -7.34 -1.39 3.53
CA GLN A 78 -8.54 -1.42 4.35
C GLN A 78 -8.19 -1.83 5.79
N ARG A 79 -8.75 -1.10 6.75
CA ARG A 79 -8.46 -1.30 8.18
C ARG A 79 -8.84 -2.70 8.62
N GLU A 80 -10.06 -3.13 8.29
CA GLU A 80 -10.53 -4.47 8.56
C GLU A 80 -9.92 -5.46 7.57
N PRO A 81 -9.18 -6.49 8.03
CA PRO A 81 -8.49 -7.44 7.13
C PRO A 81 -9.42 -8.09 6.10
N GLN A 82 -10.65 -8.40 6.50
CA GLN A 82 -11.66 -9.07 5.64
C GLN A 82 -12.23 -8.15 4.56
N GLN A 83 -12.04 -6.84 4.67
CA GLN A 83 -12.46 -5.87 3.65
C GLN A 83 -11.38 -5.59 2.62
N ARG A 84 -10.15 -6.08 2.83
CA ARG A 84 -9.06 -5.92 1.87
C ARG A 84 -9.38 -6.71 0.60
N HIS A 85 -8.97 -6.20 -0.55
CA HIS A 85 -9.05 -6.96 -1.80
C HIS A 85 -8.30 -8.28 -1.66
N SER A 86 -8.83 -9.36 -2.26
CA SER A 86 -8.07 -10.60 -2.32
C SER A 86 -6.85 -10.41 -3.23
N ILE A 87 -5.76 -11.14 -2.97
CA ILE A 87 -4.57 -11.06 -3.82
C ILE A 87 -4.86 -11.46 -5.29
N LYS A 88 -5.87 -12.33 -5.49
CA LYS A 88 -6.34 -12.71 -6.84
C LYS A 88 -6.99 -11.54 -7.56
N ASP A 89 -7.82 -10.77 -6.87
CA ASP A 89 -8.46 -9.57 -7.44
C ASP A 89 -7.42 -8.48 -7.73
N VAL A 90 -6.46 -8.29 -6.82
CA VAL A 90 -5.33 -7.37 -7.01
C VAL A 90 -4.53 -7.76 -8.27
N GLN A 91 -4.16 -9.03 -8.40
CA GLN A 91 -3.46 -9.55 -9.57
C GLN A 91 -4.26 -9.31 -10.87
N ALA A 92 -5.55 -9.67 -10.90
CA ALA A 92 -6.38 -9.53 -12.08
C ALA A 92 -6.49 -8.05 -12.53
N ARG A 93 -6.66 -7.13 -11.58
CA ARG A 93 -6.70 -5.68 -11.86
C ARG A 93 -5.37 -5.16 -12.40
N LEU A 94 -4.25 -5.56 -11.80
CA LEU A 94 -2.91 -5.18 -12.28
C LEU A 94 -2.62 -5.74 -13.68
N GLN A 95 -3.04 -6.98 -13.96
CA GLN A 95 -2.90 -7.58 -15.29
C GLN A 95 -3.71 -6.82 -16.35
N ALA A 96 -4.94 -6.41 -16.04
CA ALA A 96 -5.75 -5.60 -16.94
C ALA A 96 -5.09 -4.24 -17.24
N LEU A 97 -4.56 -3.56 -16.21
CA LEU A 97 -3.83 -2.30 -16.37
C LEU A 97 -2.50 -2.48 -17.13
N ALA A 98 -1.82 -3.62 -16.99
CA ALA A 98 -0.59 -3.90 -17.74
C ALA A 98 -0.86 -4.14 -19.23
N GLN A 99 -2.01 -4.73 -19.59
CA GLN A 99 -2.41 -4.96 -20.97
C GLN A 99 -2.92 -3.68 -21.66
N ALA A 100 -3.57 -2.80 -20.91
CA ALA A 100 -4.04 -1.50 -21.37
C ALA A 100 -3.59 -0.40 -20.39
N PRO A 101 -2.31 0.02 -20.44
CA PRO A 101 -1.80 1.05 -19.55
C PRO A 101 -2.62 2.34 -19.69
N PRO A 102 -3.16 2.90 -18.58
CA PRO A 102 -3.86 4.17 -18.66
C PRO A 102 -2.89 5.24 -19.15
N VAL A 103 -3.38 6.15 -19.98
CA VAL A 103 -2.60 7.32 -20.39
C VAL A 103 -2.45 8.21 -19.16
N TYR A 104 -1.31 8.10 -18.49
CA TYR A 104 -0.98 8.90 -17.33
C TYR A 104 0.26 9.73 -17.65
N LEU A 105 0.10 11.05 -17.64
CA LEU A 105 1.16 12.01 -17.83
C LEU A 105 1.32 12.77 -16.53
N ASP A 106 2.50 12.65 -15.91
CA ASP A 106 2.94 13.43 -14.74
C ASP A 106 3.08 14.94 -15.02
N ILE A 107 2.66 15.38 -16.21
CA ILE A 107 2.79 16.74 -16.69
C ILE A 107 1.68 17.56 -16.04
N LEU A 108 1.92 18.00 -14.81
CA LEU A 108 1.53 19.28 -14.20
C LEU A 108 1.91 19.15 -12.72
N GLY A 109 3.10 19.66 -12.40
CA GLY A 109 3.58 19.83 -11.03
C GLY A 109 2.95 21.03 -10.34
#